data_AF-E0Q5W4-F1
#
_entry.id   AF-E0Q5W4-F1
#
_cell.length_a   1.000
_cell.length_b   1.000
_cell.length_c   1.000
_cell.angle_alpha   90.00
_cell.angle_beta   90.00
_cell.angle_gamma   90.00
#
_symmetry.space_group_name_H-M   'P 1'
#
loop_
_entity.id
_entity.type
_entity.pdbx_description
1 polymer ?
#
loop_
_entity_poly.entity_id
_entity_poly.type
_entity_poly.pdbx_seq_one_letter_code
_entity_poly.pdbx_strand_id
1 'polypeptide(L)'
;MRYHNAVIRRLIAVSMACLLSIGFAAGYHADYSMAAEATDDTGAGELATDVLGTLTVKGRAPKTGYKRAQFGEAWKDVDHNGCDTRNDILNRDLTNVKHKSHTQDCVVKSGKLQDPYTGKEIKFKKGAKTSTAVQIDHVVSLSDAWQKGAQKLSKSKRTELANDPYNLLAVDGSANQKKSDGDAATWLPSNTSFRCEYVAR
;
A
#
# COMPACT_ATOMS: atom_id res chain seq x y z
N MET A 1 4.57 -12.39 58.36
CA MET A 1 5.29 -13.67 58.16
C MET A 1 5.88 -13.61 56.75
N ARG A 2 7.07 -13.06 56.46
CA ARG A 2 8.46 -13.55 56.63
C ARG A 2 8.68 -15.04 56.33
N TYR A 3 9.34 -15.33 55.19
CA TYR A 3 10.38 -16.35 54.88
C TYR A 3 10.73 -16.16 53.37
N HIS A 4 11.77 -15.45 52.92
CA HIS A 4 13.22 -15.76 52.84
C HIS A 4 13.56 -17.20 52.42
N ASN A 5 14.02 -17.43 51.18
CA ASN A 5 15.45 -17.67 50.86
C ASN A 5 15.71 -18.11 49.40
N ALA A 6 16.91 -17.76 48.96
CA ALA A 6 17.45 -17.85 47.60
C ALA A 6 18.33 -19.11 47.38
N VAL A 7 19.08 -19.08 46.26
CA VAL A 7 20.27 -19.90 45.90
C VAL A 7 19.87 -21.20 45.15
N ILE A 8 20.35 -21.50 43.93
CA ILE A 8 21.74 -21.89 43.59
C ILE A 8 22.05 -21.67 42.10
N ARG A 9 23.20 -21.02 41.85
CA ARG A 9 23.95 -20.93 40.58
C ARG A 9 24.59 -22.28 40.23
N ARG A 10 24.70 -22.62 38.94
CA ARG A 10 25.82 -23.45 38.43
C ARG A 10 26.35 -22.90 37.11
N LEU A 11 27.49 -22.22 37.22
CA LEU A 11 28.49 -22.05 36.17
C LEU A 11 29.19 -23.40 35.97
N ILE A 12 29.44 -23.80 34.72
CA ILE A 12 30.48 -24.79 34.40
C ILE A 12 31.43 -24.13 33.41
N ALA A 13 32.69 -24.01 33.82
CA ALA A 13 33.79 -23.48 33.05
C ALA A 13 34.70 -24.64 32.60
N VAL A 14 35.06 -24.58 31.31
CA VAL A 14 36.35 -24.85 30.66
C VAL A 14 37.06 -26.21 30.92
N SER A 15 37.39 -26.89 29.82
CA SER A 15 38.69 -27.54 29.69
C SER A 15 39.19 -27.45 28.25
N MET A 16 40.40 -26.89 28.15
CA MET A 16 41.16 -26.53 26.96
C MET A 16 42.08 -27.72 26.62
N ALA A 17 42.05 -28.21 25.38
CA ALA A 17 43.07 -29.11 24.86
C ALA A 17 43.61 -28.54 23.55
N CYS A 18 44.80 -27.96 23.64
CA CYS A 18 45.63 -27.58 22.50
C CYS A 18 46.19 -28.85 21.83
N LEU A 19 45.91 -29.03 20.54
CA LEU A 19 46.75 -29.83 19.65
C LEU A 19 47.17 -28.94 18.48
N LEU A 20 48.47 -28.67 18.43
CA LEU A 20 49.17 -28.01 17.34
C LEU A 20 49.30 -28.99 16.17
N SER A 21 48.71 -28.66 15.03
CA SER A 21 49.13 -29.18 13.74
C SER A 21 49.23 -28.04 12.73
N ILE A 22 50.40 -27.96 12.11
CA ILE A 22 50.85 -26.95 11.15
C ILE A 22 50.35 -27.32 9.75
N GLY A 23 49.81 -26.34 9.03
CA GLY A 23 49.95 -26.23 7.57
C GLY A 23 48.81 -26.79 6.71
N PHE A 24 47.91 -25.91 6.25
CA PHE A 24 47.80 -25.49 4.84
C PHE A 24 46.75 -24.37 4.77
N ALA A 25 47.19 -23.16 4.45
CA ALA A 25 46.29 -22.03 4.16
C ALA A 25 45.65 -22.26 2.79
N ALA A 26 44.49 -22.91 2.75
CA ALA A 26 43.56 -22.81 1.64
C ALA A 26 42.57 -21.70 1.99
N GLY A 27 42.74 -20.54 1.35
CA GLY A 27 41.83 -19.42 1.47
C GLY A 27 40.43 -19.81 1.04
N TYR A 28 39.51 -19.89 2.00
CA TYR A 28 38.09 -19.72 1.71
C TYR A 28 37.80 -18.23 1.81
N HIS A 29 38.04 -17.50 0.71
CA HIS A 29 37.34 -16.25 0.48
C HIS A 29 35.87 -16.62 0.27
N ALA A 30 35.06 -16.45 1.31
CA ALA A 30 33.62 -16.33 1.11
C ALA A 30 33.40 -15.01 0.38
N ASP A 31 33.38 -15.07 -0.96
CA ASP A 31 32.86 -14.00 -1.79
C ASP A 31 31.37 -13.87 -1.50
N TYR A 32 31.04 -13.13 -0.44
CA TYR A 32 29.74 -12.49 -0.32
C TYR A 32 29.74 -11.34 -1.33
N SER A 33 29.51 -11.69 -2.59
CA SER A 33 28.99 -10.74 -3.57
C SER A 33 27.66 -10.24 -3.01
N MET A 34 27.68 -9.09 -2.34
CA MET A 34 26.48 -8.28 -2.22
C MET A 34 26.13 -7.91 -3.66
N ALA A 35 25.19 -8.64 -4.24
CA ALA A 35 24.53 -8.20 -5.44
C ALA A 35 23.98 -6.81 -5.12
N ALA A 36 24.60 -5.78 -5.71
CA ALA A 36 24.03 -4.44 -5.72
C ALA A 36 22.67 -4.59 -6.40
N GLU A 37 21.59 -4.38 -5.64
CA GLU A 37 20.27 -4.21 -6.24
C GLU A 37 20.39 -3.07 -7.26
N ALA A 38 19.81 -3.31 -8.44
CA ALA A 38 19.69 -2.26 -9.44
C ALA A 38 18.96 -1.08 -8.78
N THR A 39 19.61 0.08 -8.73
CA THR A 39 18.98 1.32 -8.32
C THR A 39 17.96 1.66 -9.39
N ASP A 40 16.72 1.21 -9.21
CA ASP A 40 15.60 1.78 -9.92
C ASP A 40 15.60 3.29 -9.58
N ASP A 41 15.51 4.16 -10.59
CA ASP A 41 15.53 5.62 -10.49
C ASP A 41 14.26 6.12 -9.79
N THR A 42 14.11 5.71 -8.54
CA THR A 42 12.89 5.78 -7.73
C THR A 42 13.02 6.84 -6.64
N GLY A 43 14.18 7.51 -6.54
CA GLY A 43 14.47 8.47 -5.46
C GLY A 43 14.46 7.84 -4.07
N ALA A 44 14.57 6.51 -3.97
CA ALA A 44 14.54 5.80 -2.70
C ALA A 44 15.71 6.26 -1.80
N GLY A 45 15.39 6.95 -0.69
CA GLY A 45 16.36 7.50 0.24
C GLY A 45 16.63 9.00 0.10
N GLU A 46 16.07 9.67 -0.91
CA GLU A 46 16.12 11.12 -1.06
C GLU A 46 14.94 11.80 -0.35
N LEU A 47 15.09 13.09 0.01
CA LEU A 47 13.95 13.84 0.52
C LEU A 47 12.92 14.02 -0.59
N ALA A 48 11.65 13.66 -0.32
CA ALA A 48 10.57 13.77 -1.30
C ALA A 48 10.45 15.20 -1.87
N THR A 49 10.79 16.23 -1.10
CA THR A 49 10.82 17.63 -1.55
C THR A 49 11.88 17.88 -2.63
N ASP A 50 13.02 17.22 -2.55
CA ASP A 50 14.12 17.38 -3.51
C ASP A 50 13.74 16.68 -4.82
N VAL A 51 13.23 15.45 -4.73
CA VAL A 51 12.69 14.70 -5.88
C VAL A 51 11.58 15.50 -6.58
N LEU A 52 10.60 16.03 -5.81
CA LEU A 52 9.53 16.87 -6.35
C LEU A 52 10.08 18.14 -7.04
N GLY A 53 11.14 18.73 -6.50
CA GLY A 53 11.81 19.89 -7.08
C GLY A 53 12.43 19.63 -8.46
N THR A 54 12.72 18.37 -8.80
CA THR A 54 13.22 17.98 -10.13
C THR A 54 12.12 17.88 -11.19
N LEU A 55 10.85 17.78 -10.78
CA LEU A 55 9.74 17.54 -11.70
C LEU A 55 9.37 18.82 -12.47
N THR A 56 9.29 18.69 -13.80
CA THR A 56 8.77 19.77 -14.64
C THR A 56 7.26 19.91 -14.46
N VAL A 57 6.82 21.05 -13.93
CA VAL A 57 5.40 21.38 -13.80
C VAL A 57 4.81 21.69 -15.18
N LYS A 58 3.73 20.99 -15.54
CA LYS A 58 2.98 21.21 -16.79
C LYS A 58 1.49 21.36 -16.50
N GLY A 59 0.78 22.03 -17.41
CA GLY A 59 -0.68 22.06 -17.39
C GLY A 59 -1.29 20.69 -17.70
N ARG A 60 -2.60 20.55 -17.49
CA ARG A 60 -3.34 19.32 -17.79
C ARG A 60 -3.39 19.07 -19.31
N ALA A 61 -3.06 17.85 -19.74
CA ALA A 61 -3.29 17.42 -21.11
C ALA A 61 -4.80 17.16 -21.36
N PRO A 62 -5.25 17.08 -22.63
CA PRO A 62 -6.64 16.76 -22.93
C PRO A 62 -7.07 15.38 -22.41
N LYS A 63 -8.36 15.25 -22.03
CA LYS A 63 -9.00 13.98 -21.69
C LYS A 63 -9.34 13.11 -22.92
N THR A 64 -8.98 13.56 -24.12
CA THR A 64 -9.25 12.84 -25.38
C THR A 64 -8.74 11.40 -25.33
N GLY A 65 -9.57 10.46 -25.78
CA GLY A 65 -9.22 9.03 -25.82
C GLY A 65 -9.33 8.31 -24.46
N TYR A 66 -9.55 9.01 -23.36
CA TYR A 66 -9.72 8.39 -22.06
C TYR A 66 -10.96 7.49 -22.02
N LYS A 67 -10.74 6.24 -21.62
CA LYS A 67 -11.77 5.29 -21.18
C LYS A 67 -11.22 4.55 -19.98
N ARG A 68 -12.04 4.28 -18.97
CA ARG A 68 -11.60 3.56 -17.76
C ARG A 68 -10.97 2.19 -18.10
N ALA A 69 -11.49 1.52 -19.14
CA ALA A 69 -10.94 0.27 -19.67
C ALA A 69 -9.50 0.35 -20.20
N GLN A 70 -8.95 1.56 -20.43
CA GLN A 70 -7.53 1.74 -20.75
C GLN A 70 -6.61 1.35 -19.60
N PHE A 71 -7.14 1.30 -18.38
CA PHE A 71 -6.45 0.89 -17.15
C PHE A 71 -6.69 -0.59 -16.82
N GLY A 72 -7.18 -1.38 -17.78
CA GLY A 72 -7.38 -2.81 -17.58
C GLY A 72 -8.71 -3.14 -16.91
N GLU A 73 -8.79 -4.37 -16.41
CA GLU A 73 -9.93 -4.85 -15.66
C GLU A 73 -10.02 -4.13 -14.31
N ALA A 74 -11.22 -3.76 -13.91
CA ALA A 74 -11.44 -3.10 -12.63
C ALA A 74 -11.23 -4.11 -11.50
N TRP A 75 -10.44 -3.72 -10.50
CA TRP A 75 -10.15 -4.54 -9.32
C TRP A 75 -9.43 -5.84 -9.67
N LYS A 76 -8.54 -5.81 -10.65
CA LYS A 76 -7.77 -6.99 -11.02
C LYS A 76 -6.97 -7.47 -9.80
N ASP A 77 -6.92 -8.78 -9.59
CA ASP A 77 -5.97 -9.41 -8.69
C ASP A 77 -4.55 -9.28 -9.31
N VAL A 78 -3.81 -8.25 -8.90
CA VAL A 78 -2.48 -7.92 -9.44
C VAL A 78 -1.34 -8.50 -8.60
N ASP A 79 -1.59 -8.87 -7.35
CA ASP A 79 -0.63 -9.51 -6.46
C ASP A 79 -0.77 -11.05 -6.45
N HIS A 80 -1.80 -11.57 -7.13
CA HIS A 80 -2.09 -12.99 -7.31
C HIS A 80 -2.37 -13.72 -5.99
N ASN A 81 -2.96 -13.00 -5.03
CA ASN A 81 -3.31 -13.55 -3.72
C ASN A 81 -4.66 -14.30 -3.73
N GLY A 82 -5.42 -14.24 -4.83
CA GLY A 82 -6.74 -14.88 -5.01
C GLY A 82 -7.94 -14.00 -4.67
N CYS A 83 -7.71 -12.78 -4.19
CA CYS A 83 -8.71 -11.76 -3.91
C CYS A 83 -8.66 -10.67 -4.99
N ASP A 84 -9.83 -10.09 -5.31
CA ASP A 84 -9.84 -8.89 -6.14
C ASP A 84 -9.31 -7.69 -5.34
N THR A 85 -8.64 -6.74 -6.01
CA THR A 85 -8.04 -5.57 -5.35
C THR A 85 -9.06 -4.82 -4.48
N ARG A 86 -10.34 -4.78 -4.89
CA ARG A 86 -11.36 -4.11 -4.08
C ARG A 86 -11.50 -4.76 -2.71
N ASN A 87 -11.53 -6.08 -2.65
CA ASN A 87 -11.62 -6.78 -1.39
C ASN A 87 -10.32 -6.68 -0.57
N ASP A 88 -9.16 -6.59 -1.21
CA ASP A 88 -7.90 -6.31 -0.50
C ASP A 88 -7.96 -4.97 0.23
N ILE A 89 -8.41 -3.91 -0.46
CA ILE A 89 -8.56 -2.59 0.14
C ILE A 89 -9.64 -2.59 1.23
N LEU A 90 -10.75 -3.29 1.04
CA LEU A 90 -11.78 -3.42 2.09
C LEU A 90 -11.24 -4.19 3.31
N ASN A 91 -10.43 -5.22 3.11
CA ASN A 91 -9.81 -5.97 4.20
C ASN A 91 -8.80 -5.12 4.97
N ARG A 92 -8.01 -4.32 4.26
CA ARG A 92 -7.02 -3.40 4.85
C ARG A 92 -7.67 -2.28 5.64
N ASP A 93 -8.70 -1.64 5.09
CA ASP A 93 -9.23 -0.37 5.61
C ASP A 93 -10.42 -0.52 6.56
N LEU A 94 -11.10 -1.66 6.54
CA LEU A 94 -12.21 -1.91 7.45
C LEU A 94 -11.73 -2.61 8.73
N THR A 95 -12.38 -2.26 9.83
CA THR A 95 -12.30 -3.01 11.09
C THR A 95 -13.54 -3.89 11.26
N ASN A 96 -13.47 -4.87 12.18
CA ASN A 96 -14.59 -5.79 12.46
C ASN A 96 -15.13 -6.49 11.20
N VAL A 97 -14.23 -6.87 10.30
CA VAL A 97 -14.56 -7.44 9.00
C VAL A 97 -15.26 -8.79 9.17
N LYS A 98 -16.29 -9.03 8.35
CA LYS A 98 -16.93 -10.34 8.19
C LYS A 98 -16.89 -10.73 6.73
N HIS A 99 -16.43 -11.95 6.49
CA HIS A 99 -16.26 -12.49 5.14
C HIS A 99 -17.40 -13.42 4.74
N LYS A 100 -17.53 -13.64 3.45
CA LYS A 100 -18.36 -14.72 2.91
C LYS A 100 -17.67 -16.05 3.16
N SER A 101 -18.40 -17.00 3.73
CA SER A 101 -17.90 -18.37 3.94
C SER A 101 -17.40 -18.98 2.62
N HIS A 102 -16.38 -19.82 2.72
CA HIS A 102 -15.76 -20.51 1.58
C HIS A 102 -15.15 -19.56 0.53
N THR A 103 -14.62 -18.42 0.96
CA THR A 103 -13.87 -17.49 0.08
C THR A 103 -12.45 -17.20 0.55
N GLN A 104 -11.93 -17.99 1.50
CA GLN A 104 -10.58 -17.80 2.06
C GLN A 104 -10.35 -16.35 2.54
N ASP A 105 -11.34 -15.79 3.22
CA ASP A 105 -11.35 -14.41 3.70
C ASP A 105 -11.13 -13.32 2.63
N CYS A 106 -11.38 -13.64 1.35
CA CYS A 106 -11.38 -12.64 0.28
C CYS A 106 -12.66 -11.81 0.30
N VAL A 107 -13.85 -12.42 0.22
CA VAL A 107 -15.05 -11.63 -0.08
C VAL A 107 -15.61 -10.97 1.18
N VAL A 108 -15.36 -9.67 1.33
CA VAL A 108 -15.88 -8.87 2.45
C VAL A 108 -17.40 -8.67 2.34
N LYS A 109 -18.13 -9.05 3.38
CA LYS A 109 -19.59 -8.85 3.50
C LYS A 109 -19.95 -7.63 4.34
N SER A 110 -19.16 -7.29 5.35
CA SER A 110 -19.41 -6.13 6.21
C SER A 110 -18.19 -5.78 7.03
N GLY A 111 -18.16 -4.55 7.56
CA GLY A 111 -17.14 -4.06 8.48
C GLY A 111 -17.48 -2.64 8.92
N LYS A 112 -16.54 -1.98 9.59
CA LYS A 112 -16.63 -0.56 9.95
C LYS A 112 -15.47 0.20 9.35
N LEU A 113 -15.77 1.25 8.60
CA LEU A 113 -14.80 2.19 8.06
C LEU A 113 -14.70 3.39 9.01
N GLN A 114 -13.49 3.75 9.44
CA GLN A 114 -13.21 5.10 9.93
C GLN A 114 -12.83 5.92 8.71
N ASP A 115 -13.80 6.62 8.12
CA ASP A 115 -13.65 7.19 6.79
C ASP A 115 -12.63 8.33 6.78
N PRO A 116 -11.53 8.19 6.02
CA PRO A 116 -10.48 9.20 6.01
C PRO A 116 -10.96 10.52 5.39
N TYR A 117 -11.94 10.49 4.47
CA TYR A 117 -12.35 11.68 3.74
C TYR A 117 -13.26 12.62 4.55
N THR A 118 -14.16 12.06 5.36
CA THR A 118 -15.15 12.80 6.13
C THR A 118 -14.95 12.74 7.64
N GLY A 119 -14.11 11.82 8.13
CA GLY A 119 -13.86 11.61 9.56
C GLY A 119 -15.00 10.85 10.27
N LYS A 120 -15.96 10.31 9.53
CA LYS A 120 -17.13 9.60 10.07
C LYS A 120 -16.88 8.11 10.17
N GLU A 121 -17.45 7.46 11.17
CA GLU A 121 -17.59 6.00 11.17
C GLU A 121 -18.73 5.59 10.22
N ILE A 122 -18.46 4.67 9.29
CA ILE A 122 -19.45 4.10 8.36
C ILE A 122 -19.53 2.59 8.55
N LYS A 123 -20.74 2.07 8.81
CA LYS A 123 -20.99 0.63 8.84
C LYS A 123 -21.17 0.12 7.41
N PHE A 124 -20.16 -0.54 6.89
CA PHE A 124 -20.22 -1.15 5.56
C PHE A 124 -21.02 -2.46 5.60
N LYS A 125 -21.91 -2.64 4.63
CA LYS A 125 -22.56 -3.91 4.34
C LYS A 125 -22.65 -4.08 2.83
N LYS A 126 -22.12 -5.18 2.31
CA LYS A 126 -22.20 -5.52 0.89
C LYS A 126 -23.65 -5.79 0.50
N GLY A 127 -24.12 -5.15 -0.56
CA GLY A 127 -25.47 -5.29 -1.09
C GLY A 127 -25.75 -4.28 -2.20
N ALA A 128 -26.73 -4.56 -3.05
CA ALA A 128 -27.01 -3.75 -4.24
C ALA A 128 -27.24 -2.25 -3.93
N LYS A 129 -27.85 -1.94 -2.79
CA LYS A 129 -28.16 -0.57 -2.36
C LYS A 129 -27.19 0.01 -1.32
N THR A 130 -26.35 -0.83 -0.72
CA THR A 130 -25.53 -0.47 0.44
C THR A 130 -24.04 -0.45 0.13
N SER A 131 -23.61 -1.19 -0.89
CA SER A 131 -22.21 -1.20 -1.33
C SER A 131 -21.72 0.17 -1.78
N THR A 132 -22.61 1.06 -2.22
CA THR A 132 -22.26 2.42 -2.67
C THR A 132 -21.92 3.38 -1.52
N ALA A 133 -22.27 3.03 -0.28
CA ALA A 133 -21.93 3.84 0.90
C ALA A 133 -20.42 3.87 1.16
N VAL A 134 -19.70 2.78 0.84
CA VAL A 134 -18.23 2.72 0.86
C VAL A 134 -17.71 2.34 -0.52
N GLN A 135 -17.01 3.27 -1.14
CA GLN A 135 -16.38 3.08 -2.43
C GLN A 135 -14.88 2.89 -2.25
N ILE A 136 -14.23 2.27 -3.24
CA ILE A 136 -12.78 2.29 -3.32
C ILE A 136 -12.44 3.43 -4.28
N ASP A 137 -11.81 4.47 -3.75
CA ASP A 137 -11.36 5.62 -4.53
C ASP A 137 -9.91 5.45 -4.96
N HIS A 138 -9.62 6.01 -6.14
CA HIS A 138 -8.28 6.28 -6.61
C HIS A 138 -7.90 7.69 -6.16
N VAL A 139 -7.00 7.83 -5.19
CA VAL A 139 -6.56 9.14 -4.65
C VAL A 139 -6.14 10.06 -5.80
N VAL A 140 -5.24 9.58 -6.65
CA VAL A 140 -5.03 10.09 -8.00
C VAL A 140 -6.02 9.41 -8.94
N SER A 141 -7.08 10.12 -9.32
CA SER A 141 -8.14 9.56 -10.18
C SER A 141 -7.58 9.10 -11.53
N LEU A 142 -8.12 8.02 -12.10
CA LEU A 142 -7.64 7.50 -13.40
C LEU A 142 -7.74 8.50 -14.55
N SER A 143 -8.73 9.39 -14.48
CA SER A 143 -8.94 10.49 -15.43
C SER A 143 -7.88 11.59 -15.27
N ASP A 144 -7.52 11.92 -14.04
CA ASP A 144 -6.43 12.86 -13.75
C ASP A 144 -5.08 12.27 -14.17
N ALA A 145 -4.80 11.02 -13.80
CA ALA A 145 -3.62 10.29 -14.22
C ALA A 145 -3.45 10.28 -15.74
N TRP A 146 -4.52 10.04 -16.49
CA TRP A 146 -4.51 10.09 -17.96
C TRP A 146 -4.00 11.44 -18.48
N GLN A 147 -4.58 12.54 -17.97
CA GLN A 147 -4.25 13.91 -18.35
C GLN A 147 -2.86 14.36 -17.87
N LYS A 148 -2.30 13.67 -16.88
CA LYS A 148 -0.96 13.95 -16.31
C LYS A 148 0.15 13.03 -16.81
N GLY A 149 -0.15 12.13 -17.75
CA GLY A 149 0.88 11.37 -18.46
C GLY A 149 0.62 9.87 -18.58
N ALA A 150 -0.36 9.32 -17.85
CA ALA A 150 -0.65 7.88 -17.90
C ALA A 150 -1.08 7.39 -19.29
N GLN A 151 -1.53 8.30 -20.17
CA GLN A 151 -1.78 7.99 -21.58
C GLN A 151 -0.53 7.47 -22.33
N LYS A 152 0.68 7.80 -21.88
CA LYS A 152 1.95 7.34 -22.46
C LYS A 152 2.45 6.02 -21.87
N LEU A 153 1.88 5.59 -20.74
CA LEU A 153 2.27 4.34 -20.11
C LEU A 153 1.82 3.14 -20.95
N SER A 154 2.48 2.00 -20.75
CA SER A 154 1.97 0.73 -21.27
C SER A 154 0.64 0.38 -20.59
N LYS A 155 -0.15 -0.50 -21.23
CA LYS A 155 -1.40 -0.98 -20.63
C LYS A 155 -1.15 -1.71 -19.29
N SER A 156 -0.05 -2.44 -19.16
CA SER A 156 0.34 -3.09 -17.89
C SER A 156 0.56 -2.06 -16.80
N LYS A 157 1.37 -1.03 -17.05
CA LYS A 157 1.65 0.03 -16.07
C LYS A 157 0.42 0.82 -15.67
N ARG A 158 -0.52 1.07 -16.60
CA ARG A 158 -1.83 1.63 -16.23
C ARG A 158 -2.66 0.68 -15.36
N THR A 159 -2.59 -0.62 -15.63
CA THR A 159 -3.31 -1.63 -14.82
C THR A 159 -2.73 -1.71 -13.41
N GLU A 160 -1.40 -1.68 -13.28
CA GLU A 160 -0.70 -1.58 -11.99
C GLU A 160 -1.14 -0.31 -11.25
N LEU A 161 -1.06 0.88 -11.87
CA LEU A 161 -1.51 2.14 -11.26
C LEU A 161 -2.96 2.10 -10.76
N ALA A 162 -3.85 1.44 -11.52
CA ALA A 162 -5.27 1.36 -11.17
C ALA A 162 -5.59 0.34 -10.07
N ASN A 163 -4.64 -0.53 -9.71
CA ASN A 163 -4.80 -1.54 -8.67
C ASN A 163 -3.76 -1.41 -7.56
N ASP A 164 -2.94 -0.34 -7.58
CA ASP A 164 -1.92 -0.06 -6.57
C ASP A 164 -2.57 0.31 -5.22
N PRO A 165 -2.36 -0.49 -4.15
CA PRO A 165 -2.90 -0.18 -2.84
C PRO A 165 -2.50 1.19 -2.28
N TYR A 166 -1.35 1.75 -2.67
CA TYR A 166 -0.94 3.09 -2.22
C TYR A 166 -1.85 4.19 -2.77
N ASN A 167 -2.35 4.01 -3.99
CA ASN A 167 -3.29 4.94 -4.64
C ASN A 167 -4.78 4.62 -4.32
N LEU A 168 -5.07 3.56 -3.56
CA LEU A 168 -6.43 3.12 -3.30
C LEU A 168 -6.83 3.28 -1.84
N LEU A 169 -8.06 3.75 -1.59
CA LEU A 169 -8.64 3.89 -0.25
C LEU A 169 -10.12 3.49 -0.24
N ALA A 170 -10.57 2.80 0.81
CA ALA A 170 -11.99 2.71 1.12
C ALA A 170 -12.48 4.02 1.74
N VAL A 171 -13.50 4.64 1.14
CA VAL A 171 -13.97 5.98 1.51
C VAL A 171 -15.49 6.12 1.43
N ASP A 172 -16.04 7.16 2.06
CA ASP A 172 -17.44 7.57 1.91
C ASP A 172 -17.80 7.80 0.44
N GLY A 173 -18.86 7.13 0.00
CA GLY A 173 -19.27 7.16 -1.41
C GLY A 173 -19.75 8.53 -1.89
N SER A 174 -20.33 9.37 -1.02
CA SER A 174 -20.77 10.71 -1.40
C SER A 174 -19.60 11.69 -1.48
N ALA A 175 -18.63 11.58 -0.57
CA ALA A 175 -17.38 12.33 -0.65
C ALA A 175 -16.61 11.99 -1.92
N ASN A 176 -16.51 10.69 -2.27
CA ASN A 176 -15.87 10.26 -3.50
C ASN A 176 -16.57 10.80 -4.77
N GLN A 177 -17.91 10.79 -4.80
CA GLN A 177 -18.66 11.38 -5.90
C GLN A 177 -18.44 12.89 -6.05
N LYS A 178 -18.29 13.61 -4.93
CA LYS A 178 -17.94 15.04 -4.93
C LYS A 178 -16.52 15.29 -5.43
N LYS A 179 -15.56 14.43 -5.07
CA LYS A 179 -14.19 14.48 -5.58
C LYS A 179 -14.15 14.29 -7.10
N SER A 180 -14.91 13.32 -7.63
CA SER A 180 -14.95 13.01 -9.06
C SER A 180 -13.53 12.82 -9.63
N ASP A 181 -13.20 13.51 -10.72
CA ASP A 181 -11.86 13.52 -11.35
C ASP A 181 -10.95 14.65 -10.81
N GLY A 182 -11.29 15.25 -9.67
CA GLY A 182 -10.52 16.32 -9.04
C GLY A 182 -9.17 15.83 -8.50
N ASP A 183 -8.13 16.63 -8.69
CA ASP A 183 -6.84 16.45 -8.03
C ASP A 183 -6.81 17.20 -6.68
N ALA A 184 -5.71 17.08 -5.94
CA ALA A 184 -5.56 17.73 -4.65
C ALA A 184 -5.66 19.27 -4.68
N ALA A 185 -5.39 19.91 -5.83
CA ALA A 185 -5.60 21.34 -6.00
C ALA A 185 -7.08 21.71 -6.20
N THR A 186 -7.88 20.77 -6.70
CA THR A 186 -9.32 20.96 -6.98
C THR A 186 -10.19 20.56 -5.81
N TRP A 187 -9.82 19.49 -5.10
CA TRP A 187 -10.62 18.90 -4.03
C TRP A 187 -9.72 18.35 -2.92
N LEU A 188 -10.10 18.63 -1.68
CA LEU A 188 -9.48 18.05 -0.49
C LEU A 188 -10.56 17.43 0.42
N PRO A 189 -10.22 16.36 1.15
CA PRO A 189 -11.05 15.81 2.21
C PRO A 189 -11.62 16.88 3.13
N SER A 190 -12.88 16.72 3.56
CA SER A 190 -13.45 17.60 4.59
C SER A 190 -12.86 17.31 5.97
N ASN A 191 -12.37 16.08 6.18
CA ASN A 191 -11.57 15.73 7.34
C ASN A 191 -10.18 16.39 7.24
N THR A 192 -9.99 17.51 7.94
CA THR A 192 -8.77 18.30 7.84
C THR A 192 -7.53 17.58 8.36
N SER A 193 -7.67 16.70 9.35
CA SER A 193 -6.54 15.96 9.91
C SER A 193 -5.92 14.96 8.92
N PHE A 194 -6.68 14.54 7.90
CA PHE A 194 -6.22 13.61 6.88
C PHE A 194 -5.59 14.28 5.65
N ARG A 195 -5.72 15.61 5.51
CA ARG A 195 -5.30 16.31 4.28
C ARG A 195 -3.81 16.16 3.97
N CYS A 196 -2.95 16.18 4.98
CA CYS A 196 -1.52 15.98 4.76
C CYS A 196 -1.24 14.59 4.16
N GLU A 197 -1.87 13.55 4.72
CA GLU A 197 -1.73 12.18 4.21
C GLU A 197 -2.35 12.00 2.82
N TYR A 198 -3.43 12.72 2.53
CA TYR A 198 -4.04 12.73 1.20
C TYR A 198 -3.12 13.36 0.14
N VAL A 199 -2.44 14.46 0.47
CA VAL A 199 -1.55 15.18 -0.46
C VAL A 199 -0.17 14.50 -0.61
N ALA A 200 0.27 13.75 0.40
CA ALA A 200 1.55 13.04 0.37
C ALA A 200 1.54 11.73 -0.46
N ARG A 201 0.38 11.36 -1.02
CA ARG A 201 0.22 10.19 -1.88
C ARG A 201 0.50 10.49 -3.35
#